data_AF-A0A8C4PW02-F1
#
_entry.id   AF-A0A8C4PW02-F1
#
_cell.length_a   1.000
_cell.length_b   1.000
_cell.length_c   1.000
_cell.angle_alpha   90.00
_cell.angle_beta   90.00
_cell.angle_gamma   90.00
#
_symmetry.space_group_name_H-M   'P 1'
#
loop_
_entity.id
_entity.type
_entity.pdbx_description
1 polymer ?
#
loop_
_entity_poly.entity_id
_entity_poly.type
_entity_poly.pdbx_seq_one_letter_code
_entity_poly.pdbx_strand_id
1 'polypeptide(L)'
;MKPQTKLEVHLAREDPRVATLPITMETTCGDVLGACRALGYHGSELVESWDEYDRVVSHRERMLWLTQCWGSQLAEVKFYLRTQNDAPGLNKNPPRLKGATEPAGSSFSNGVPEPGMDPTLHDLQEMVHWQQQQIVTRQLLLSSREEHVAMLQKEMKKERRERQTVKPSRLQDLRETLAAQQAHLQYLHGFKSQAEQQQATNAALGMHFTCPVFMLRFCTLLYSTHINDVIRL
;
A
#
# COMPACT_ATOMS: atom_id res chain seq x y z
N MET A 1 6.98 17.98 22.33
CA MET A 1 6.68 18.84 21.15
C MET A 1 5.97 17.97 20.13
N LYS A 2 4.74 18.31 19.71
CA LYS A 2 3.99 17.50 18.73
C LYS A 2 4.71 17.59 17.38
N PRO A 3 4.99 16.48 16.67
CA PRO A 3 5.54 16.57 15.32
C PRO A 3 4.50 17.30 14.44
N GLN A 4 4.84 18.49 13.99
CA GLN A 4 4.03 19.21 13.01
C GLN A 4 4.44 18.71 11.63
N THR A 5 3.62 17.84 11.05
CA THR A 5 3.76 17.45 9.65
C THR A 5 3.46 18.66 8.78
N LYS A 6 4.30 18.91 7.78
CA LYS A 6 4.14 20.02 6.83
C LYS A 6 3.76 19.45 5.48
N LEU A 7 2.86 20.13 4.78
CA LEU A 7 2.47 19.85 3.41
C LEU A 7 2.99 20.97 2.51
N GLU A 8 3.61 20.59 1.40
CA GLU A 8 4.05 21.53 0.36
C GLU A 8 3.05 21.52 -0.79
N VAL A 9 2.49 22.69 -1.09
CA VAL A 9 1.51 22.87 -2.16
C VAL A 9 2.06 23.89 -3.15
N HIS A 10 2.24 23.50 -4.40
CA HIS A 10 2.62 24.39 -5.49
C HIS A 10 1.43 25.24 -5.92
N LEU A 11 1.66 26.52 -6.23
CA LEU A 11 0.57 27.45 -6.56
C LEU A 11 0.06 27.27 -8.00
N ALA A 12 0.83 26.59 -8.86
CA ALA A 12 0.44 26.11 -10.18
C ALA A 12 1.33 24.92 -10.59
N ARG A 13 0.96 24.18 -11.64
CA ARG A 13 1.70 22.98 -12.10
C ARG A 13 3.17 23.25 -12.45
N GLU A 14 3.44 24.38 -13.08
CA GLU A 14 4.77 24.82 -13.55
C GLU A 14 5.33 25.99 -12.70
N ASP A 15 4.69 26.33 -11.57
CA ASP A 15 5.07 27.49 -10.76
C ASP A 15 6.09 27.09 -9.68
N PRO A 16 7.25 27.77 -9.58
CA PRO A 16 8.23 27.52 -8.52
C PRO A 16 7.74 27.94 -7.13
N ARG A 17 6.62 28.66 -7.01
CA ARG A 17 6.09 29.10 -5.72
C ARG A 17 5.42 27.96 -4.97
N VAL A 18 5.92 27.69 -3.77
CA VAL A 18 5.43 26.65 -2.86
C VAL A 18 4.87 27.29 -1.59
N ALA A 19 3.64 26.92 -1.22
CA ALA A 19 3.05 27.21 0.07
C ALA A 19 3.26 26.01 1.01
N THR A 20 4.03 26.21 2.08
CA THR A 20 4.21 25.20 3.12
C THR A 20 3.20 25.41 4.24
N LEU A 21 2.29 24.46 4.43
CA LEU A 21 1.22 24.55 5.41
C LEU A 21 1.37 23.47 6.50
N PRO A 22 1.21 23.81 7.79
CA PRO A 22 1.15 22.80 8.84
C PRO A 22 -0.15 22.00 8.72
N ILE A 23 -0.04 20.67 8.69
CA ILE A 23 -1.18 19.76 8.60
C ILE A 23 -1.34 18.94 9.88
N THR A 24 -2.58 18.78 10.32
CA THR A 24 -2.98 17.97 11.48
C THR A 24 -3.90 16.82 11.05
N MET A 25 -4.26 15.92 11.96
CA MET A 25 -5.18 14.80 11.67
C MET A 25 -6.58 15.26 11.23
N GLU A 26 -6.96 16.48 11.62
CA GLU A 26 -8.27 17.07 11.31
C GLU A 26 -8.23 17.97 10.07
N THR A 27 -7.03 18.33 9.59
CA THR A 27 -6.87 19.22 8.45
C THR A 27 -7.37 18.56 7.17
N THR A 28 -8.42 19.13 6.60
CA THR A 28 -9.01 18.71 5.33
C THR A 28 -8.44 19.50 4.15
N CYS A 29 -8.65 19.01 2.93
CA CYS A 29 -8.37 19.76 1.70
C CYS A 29 -9.06 21.13 1.71
N GLY A 30 -10.29 21.22 2.25
CA GLY A 30 -11.01 22.48 2.41
C GLY A 30 -10.30 23.52 3.27
N ASP A 31 -9.64 23.09 4.35
CA ASP A 31 -8.86 23.97 5.23
C ASP A 31 -7.60 24.47 4.53
N VAL A 32 -6.93 23.59 3.76
CA VAL A 32 -5.77 23.94 2.94
C VAL A 32 -6.15 24.94 1.85
N LEU A 33 -7.24 24.70 1.12
CA LEU A 33 -7.78 25.64 0.14
C LEU A 33 -8.25 26.94 0.81
N GLY A 34 -8.76 26.89 2.04
CA GLY A 34 -9.05 28.06 2.88
C GLY A 34 -7.80 28.91 3.14
N ALA A 35 -6.70 28.28 3.53
CA ALA A 35 -5.42 28.96 3.73
C ALA A 35 -4.89 29.57 2.41
N CYS A 36 -4.99 28.84 1.29
CA CYS A 36 -4.59 29.37 -0.01
C CYS A 36 -5.48 30.53 -0.50
N ARG A 37 -6.78 30.52 -0.17
CA ARG A 37 -7.68 31.66 -0.43
C ARG A 37 -7.28 32.91 0.33
N ALA A 38 -6.78 32.78 1.56
CA ALA A 38 -6.25 33.91 2.32
C ALA A 38 -5.00 34.52 1.67
N LEU A 39 -4.31 33.76 0.80
CA LEU A 39 -3.18 34.21 0.00
C LEU A 39 -3.58 34.76 -1.38
N GLY A 40 -4.89 34.89 -1.66
CA GLY A 40 -5.42 35.45 -2.92
C GLY A 40 -5.75 34.42 -4.00
N TYR A 41 -5.64 33.13 -3.73
CA TYR A 41 -5.96 32.06 -4.68
C TYR A 41 -7.42 31.61 -4.51
N HIS A 42 -8.34 32.30 -5.21
CA HIS A 42 -9.78 32.02 -5.18
C HIS A 42 -10.20 31.09 -6.33
N GLY A 43 -11.13 30.16 -6.06
CA GLY A 43 -11.65 29.25 -7.09
C GLY A 43 -10.64 28.19 -7.56
N SER A 44 -9.65 27.86 -6.73
CA SER A 44 -8.66 26.83 -7.01
C SER A 44 -9.09 25.47 -6.42
N GLU A 45 -8.77 24.41 -7.15
CA GLU A 45 -8.87 23.02 -6.71
C GLU A 45 -7.48 22.50 -6.37
N LEU A 46 -7.38 21.63 -5.36
CA LEU A 46 -6.13 20.96 -5.04
C LEU A 46 -6.02 19.69 -5.89
N VAL A 47 -4.90 19.52 -6.57
CA VAL A 47 -4.60 18.36 -7.40
C VAL A 47 -3.38 17.65 -6.82
N GLU A 48 -3.49 16.34 -6.64
CA GLU A 48 -2.35 15.47 -6.39
C GLU A 48 -1.87 14.89 -7.72
N SER A 49 -0.60 15.03 -7.99
CA SER A 49 0.05 14.61 -9.23
C SER A 49 1.18 13.66 -8.91
N TRP A 50 1.20 12.52 -9.57
CA TRP A 50 2.27 11.55 -9.50
C TRP A 50 2.59 11.08 -10.92
N ASP A 51 3.86 11.18 -11.31
CA ASP A 51 4.30 10.85 -12.66
C ASP A 51 3.49 11.61 -13.75
N GLU A 52 2.70 10.92 -14.58
CA GLU A 52 1.79 11.53 -15.58
C GLU A 52 0.31 11.56 -15.14
N TYR A 53 0.00 11.10 -13.93
CA TYR A 53 -1.36 11.01 -13.42
C TYR A 53 -1.70 12.17 -12.50
N ASP A 54 -2.79 12.85 -12.83
CA ASP A 54 -3.33 13.96 -12.04
C ASP A 54 -4.71 13.57 -11.47
N ARG A 55 -4.86 13.62 -10.15
CA ARG A 55 -6.14 13.40 -9.46
C ARG A 55 -6.54 14.62 -8.67
N VAL A 56 -7.80 15.01 -8.83
CA VAL A 56 -8.40 16.11 -8.04
C VAL A 56 -8.70 15.60 -6.64
N VAL A 57 -8.18 16.31 -5.64
CA VAL A 57 -8.41 16.01 -4.22
C VAL A 57 -9.76 16.58 -3.82
N SER A 58 -10.62 15.74 -3.23
CA SER A 58 -11.94 16.16 -2.79
C SER A 58 -11.86 17.04 -1.55
N HIS A 59 -12.76 18.03 -1.47
CA HIS A 59 -12.78 19.02 -0.38
C HIS A 59 -12.80 18.41 1.03
N ARG A 60 -13.41 17.23 1.19
CA ARG A 60 -13.55 16.54 2.49
C ARG A 60 -12.41 15.57 2.82
N GLU A 61 -11.49 15.34 1.89
CA GLU A 61 -10.38 14.42 2.14
C GLU A 61 -9.39 15.02 3.16
N ARG A 62 -8.84 14.15 4.01
CA ARG A 62 -7.88 14.55 5.05
C ARG A 62 -6.48 14.54 4.48
N MET A 63 -5.79 15.67 4.57
CA MET A 63 -4.48 15.83 3.93
C MET A 63 -3.42 14.94 4.57
N LEU A 64 -3.45 14.80 5.90
CA LEU A 64 -2.52 13.90 6.58
C LEU A 64 -2.74 12.44 6.17
N TRP A 65 -4.00 12.02 6.01
CA TRP A 65 -4.33 10.67 5.56
C TRP A 65 -3.80 10.42 4.14
N LEU A 66 -4.02 11.36 3.20
CA LEU A 66 -3.50 11.27 1.84
C LEU A 66 -1.98 11.13 1.82
N THR A 67 -1.25 12.00 2.52
CA THR A 67 0.21 11.93 2.59
C THR A 67 0.72 10.62 3.19
N GLN A 68 0.01 10.06 4.17
CA GLN A 68 0.37 8.80 4.81
C GLN A 68 0.07 7.58 3.92
N CYS A 69 -0.99 7.62 3.11
CA CYS A 69 -1.29 6.58 2.13
C CYS A 69 -0.17 6.42 1.08
N TRP A 70 0.46 7.52 0.68
CA TRP A 70 1.59 7.51 -0.25
C TRP A 70 2.88 6.96 0.39
N GLY A 71 3.05 7.10 1.71
CA GLY A 71 4.16 6.50 2.45
C GLY A 71 5.53 6.91 1.89
N SER A 72 6.30 5.94 1.40
CA SER A 72 7.63 6.18 0.80
C SER A 72 7.59 6.88 -0.55
N GLN A 73 6.46 6.82 -1.28
CA GLN A 73 6.30 7.46 -2.58
C GLN A 73 5.89 8.94 -2.48
N LEU A 74 5.68 9.45 -1.26
CA LEU A 74 5.29 10.84 -1.04
C LEU A 74 6.27 11.85 -1.65
N ALA A 75 7.56 11.50 -1.77
CA ALA A 75 8.57 12.36 -2.38
C ALA A 75 8.36 12.58 -3.90
N GLU A 76 7.63 11.67 -4.56
CA GLU A 76 7.30 11.76 -5.98
C GLU A 76 5.96 12.46 -6.24
N VAL A 77 5.12 12.55 -5.21
CA VAL A 77 3.79 13.16 -5.29
C VAL A 77 3.89 14.66 -5.09
N LYS A 78 3.37 15.42 -6.04
CA LYS A 78 3.28 16.88 -5.98
C LYS A 78 1.84 17.31 -5.80
N PHE A 79 1.60 18.15 -4.81
CA PHE A 79 0.33 18.85 -4.68
C PHE A 79 0.45 20.20 -5.36
N TYR A 80 -0.51 20.53 -6.22
CA TYR A 80 -0.58 21.84 -6.84
C TYR A 80 -2.01 22.37 -6.90
N LEU A 81 -2.15 23.70 -6.94
CA LEU A 81 -3.43 24.36 -7.14
C LEU A 81 -3.72 24.47 -8.64
N ARG A 82 -4.92 24.04 -9.04
CA ARG A 82 -5.45 24.24 -10.38
C ARG A 82 -6.58 25.25 -10.32
N THR A 83 -6.48 26.32 -11.10
CA THR A 83 -7.58 27.30 -11.20
C THR A 83 -8.72 26.67 -12.00
N GLN A 84 -9.97 26.86 -11.57
CA GLN A 84 -11.14 26.32 -12.27
C GLN A 84 -11.24 26.77 -13.75
N ASN A 85 -10.57 27.87 -14.13
CA ASN A 85 -10.47 28.34 -15.52
C ASN A 85 -9.53 27.51 -16.41
N ASP A 86 -8.68 26.64 -15.86
CA ASP A 86 -7.79 25.74 -16.61
C ASP A 86 -8.41 24.36 -16.86
N ALA A 87 -9.65 24.14 -16.41
CA ALA A 87 -10.44 23.00 -16.88
C ALA A 87 -10.80 23.26 -18.36
N PRO A 88 -10.54 22.32 -19.29
CA PRO A 88 -10.86 22.48 -20.72
C PRO A 88 -12.37 22.35 -20.99
N GLY A 89 -13.20 23.10 -20.25
CA GLY A 89 -14.65 22.90 -20.30
C GLY A 89 -15.54 24.06 -19.84
N LEU A 90 -15.04 25.19 -19.33
CA LEU A 90 -15.98 26.23 -18.84
C LEU A 90 -15.55 27.69 -18.97
N ASN A 91 -14.73 28.07 -19.96
CA ASN A 91 -14.56 29.49 -20.31
C ASN A 91 -15.55 29.89 -21.40
N LYS A 92 -16.77 30.27 -20.98
CA LYS A 92 -17.68 31.08 -21.80
C LYS A 92 -17.11 32.49 -21.89
N ASN A 93 -16.28 32.76 -22.89
CA ASN A 93 -16.14 34.04 -23.61
C ASN A 93 -14.91 33.96 -24.53
N PRO A 94 -15.05 33.95 -25.86
CA PRO A 94 -13.91 34.06 -26.75
C PRO A 94 -13.43 35.53 -26.86
N PRO A 95 -12.11 35.78 -27.00
CA PRO A 95 -11.57 37.09 -27.32
C PRO A 95 -11.98 37.49 -28.75
N ARG A 96 -12.59 38.67 -28.91
CA ARG A 96 -12.91 39.23 -30.23
C ARG A 96 -11.63 39.63 -30.95
N LEU A 97 -11.18 38.82 -31.91
CA LEU A 97 -10.24 39.25 -32.94
C LEU A 97 -11.03 39.63 -34.19
N LYS A 98 -10.88 40.88 -34.62
CA LYS A 98 -11.52 41.45 -35.81
C LYS A 98 -10.78 41.00 -37.08
N GLY A 99 -11.55 40.49 -38.04
CA GLY A 99 -11.51 40.91 -39.45
C GLY A 99 -10.50 40.24 -40.38
N ALA A 100 -11.01 39.42 -41.31
CA ALA A 100 -10.71 39.49 -42.75
C ALA A 100 -11.65 38.55 -43.53
N THR A 101 -11.97 38.97 -44.74
CA THR A 101 -13.05 38.53 -45.65
C THR A 101 -12.66 37.30 -46.51
N GLU A 102 -13.51 36.25 -46.51
CA GLU A 102 -13.86 35.24 -47.58
C GLU A 102 -12.74 34.39 -48.25
N PRO A 103 -13.00 33.21 -48.89
CA PRO A 103 -14.28 32.69 -49.39
C PRO A 103 -14.65 31.21 -49.08
N ALA A 104 -15.93 30.93 -49.32
CA ALA A 104 -16.65 29.66 -49.46
C ALA A 104 -15.87 28.33 -49.50
N GLY A 105 -16.18 27.46 -48.54
CA GLY A 105 -15.93 26.02 -48.60
C GLY A 105 -15.80 25.39 -47.22
N SER A 106 -16.84 24.67 -46.78
CA SER A 106 -16.95 23.94 -45.49
C SER A 106 -17.17 24.79 -44.23
N SER A 107 -18.40 25.27 -44.01
CA SER A 107 -18.83 26.01 -42.80
C SER A 107 -19.03 25.15 -41.53
N PHE A 108 -18.65 23.87 -41.52
CA PHE A 108 -18.82 23.01 -40.35
C PHE A 108 -17.50 22.35 -39.95
N SER A 109 -16.76 22.97 -39.03
CA SER A 109 -15.70 22.28 -38.28
C SER A 109 -16.30 21.70 -37.00
N ASN A 110 -16.29 20.37 -36.85
CA ASN A 110 -16.79 19.65 -35.68
C ASN A 110 -18.30 19.77 -35.35
N GLY A 111 -19.16 20.03 -36.33
CA GLY A 111 -20.62 20.01 -36.13
C GLY A 111 -21.17 21.18 -35.30
N VAL A 112 -20.39 22.26 -35.16
CA VAL A 112 -20.85 23.51 -34.52
C VAL A 112 -21.15 24.53 -35.63
N PRO A 113 -22.41 25.02 -35.74
CA PRO A 113 -22.73 26.08 -36.70
C PRO A 113 -22.04 27.38 -36.31
N GLU A 114 -21.54 28.11 -37.31
CA GLU A 114 -20.97 29.44 -37.12
C GLU A 114 -22.03 30.39 -36.52
N PRO A 115 -21.72 31.20 -35.50
CA PRO A 115 -22.73 32.03 -34.84
C PRO A 115 -23.25 33.13 -35.79
N GLY A 116 -24.51 33.01 -36.21
CA GLY A 116 -25.19 34.04 -37.01
C GLY A 116 -25.81 33.57 -38.32
N MET A 117 -25.64 32.30 -38.69
CA MET A 117 -26.28 31.70 -39.88
C MET A 117 -27.46 30.82 -39.46
N ASP A 118 -28.65 31.09 -39.98
CA ASP A 118 -29.79 30.18 -39.86
C ASP A 118 -29.50 28.95 -40.74
N PRO A 119 -29.32 27.75 -40.14
CA PRO A 119 -28.91 26.58 -40.90
C PRO A 119 -30.00 26.19 -41.89
N THR A 120 -29.60 25.91 -43.13
CA THR A 120 -30.49 25.41 -44.18
C THR A 120 -30.97 23.99 -43.83
N LEU A 121 -32.09 23.53 -44.39
CA LEU A 121 -32.63 22.18 -44.13
C LEU A 121 -31.61 21.06 -44.46
N HIS A 122 -30.77 21.28 -45.47
CA HIS A 122 -29.67 20.39 -45.82
C HIS A 122 -28.61 20.32 -44.71
N ASP A 123 -28.23 21.48 -44.16
CA ASP A 123 -27.25 21.57 -43.06
C ASP A 123 -27.77 20.87 -41.79
N LEU A 124 -29.07 20.98 -41.49
CA LEU A 124 -29.71 20.25 -40.39
C LEU A 124 -29.62 18.74 -40.60
N GLN A 125 -29.81 18.26 -41.83
CA GLN A 125 -29.69 16.84 -42.15
C GLN A 125 -28.26 16.33 -42.03
N GLU A 126 -27.26 17.12 -42.43
CA GLU A 126 -25.84 16.81 -42.24
C GLU A 126 -25.46 16.79 -40.74
N MET A 127 -25.98 17.73 -39.95
CA MET A 127 -25.79 17.74 -38.49
C MET A 127 -26.38 16.50 -37.83
N VAL A 128 -27.57 16.06 -38.25
CA VAL A 128 -28.18 14.83 -37.74
C VAL A 128 -27.32 13.61 -38.10
N HIS A 129 -26.83 13.52 -39.34
CA HIS A 129 -25.95 12.42 -39.75
C HIS A 129 -24.65 12.40 -38.94
N TRP A 130 -24.02 13.57 -38.75
CA TRP A 130 -22.79 13.70 -37.97
C TRP A 130 -23.01 13.35 -36.49
N GLN A 131 -24.08 13.85 -35.88
CA GLN A 131 -24.45 13.50 -34.50
C GLN A 131 -24.72 12.00 -34.36
N GLN A 132 -25.43 11.40 -35.32
CA GLN A 132 -25.72 9.97 -35.32
C GLN A 132 -24.41 9.15 -35.40
N GLN A 133 -23.47 9.56 -36.24
CA GLN A 133 -22.17 8.92 -36.35
C GLN A 133 -21.36 9.04 -35.06
N GLN A 134 -21.36 10.21 -34.42
CA GLN A 134 -20.73 10.41 -33.11
C GLN A 134 -21.33 9.54 -32.02
N ILE A 135 -22.65 9.40 -31.98
CA ILE A 135 -23.34 8.52 -31.02
C ILE A 135 -22.89 7.08 -31.23
N VAL A 136 -22.84 6.61 -32.48
CA VAL A 136 -22.40 5.24 -32.81
C VAL A 136 -20.94 5.02 -32.39
N THR A 137 -20.03 5.95 -32.69
CA THR A 137 -18.63 5.84 -32.29
C THR A 137 -18.47 5.81 -30.76
N ARG A 138 -19.21 6.66 -30.04
CA ARG A 138 -19.21 6.66 -28.57
C ARG A 138 -19.75 5.36 -28.00
N GLN A 139 -20.83 4.82 -28.57
CA GLN A 139 -21.42 3.58 -28.11
C GLN A 139 -20.47 2.38 -28.28
N LEU A 140 -19.74 2.33 -29.39
CA LEU A 140 -18.74 1.29 -29.63
C LEU A 140 -17.59 1.38 -28.61
N LEU A 141 -17.11 2.59 -28.33
CA LEU A 141 -16.06 2.81 -27.33
C LEU A 141 -16.54 2.42 -25.93
N LEU A 142 -17.79 2.74 -25.57
CA LEU A 142 -18.37 2.33 -24.29
C LEU A 142 -18.45 0.81 -24.17
N SER A 143 -18.91 0.10 -25.20
CA SER A 143 -18.96 -1.38 -25.21
C SER A 143 -17.56 -1.99 -24.99
N SER A 144 -16.54 -1.48 -25.68
CA SER A 144 -15.16 -1.98 -25.52
C SER A 144 -14.62 -1.72 -24.11
N ARG A 145 -14.93 -0.56 -23.52
CA ARG A 145 -14.55 -0.24 -22.13
C ARG A 145 -15.28 -1.13 -21.12
N GLU A 146 -16.55 -1.42 -21.33
CA GLU A 146 -17.34 -2.31 -20.46
C GLU A 146 -16.76 -3.73 -20.45
N GLU A 147 -16.36 -4.25 -21.61
CA GLU A 147 -15.70 -5.56 -21.73
C GLU A 147 -14.37 -5.59 -20.96
N HIS A 148 -13.56 -4.54 -21.10
CA HIS A 148 -12.29 -4.41 -20.38
C HIS A 148 -12.52 -4.38 -18.85
N VAL A 149 -13.47 -3.57 -18.38
CA VAL A 149 -13.82 -3.51 -16.96
C VAL A 149 -14.33 -4.87 -16.45
N ALA A 150 -15.14 -5.58 -17.24
CA ALA A 150 -15.62 -6.91 -16.87
C ALA A 150 -14.48 -7.94 -16.75
N MET A 151 -13.45 -7.84 -17.59
CA MET A 151 -12.24 -8.67 -17.50
C MET A 151 -11.47 -8.39 -16.20
N LEU A 152 -11.17 -7.12 -15.92
CA LEU A 152 -10.48 -6.72 -14.69
C LEU A 152 -11.25 -7.13 -13.42
N GLN A 153 -12.58 -7.02 -13.44
CA GLN A 153 -13.41 -7.48 -12.32
C GLN A 153 -13.33 -8.98 -12.10
N LYS A 154 -13.20 -9.79 -13.15
CA LYS A 154 -13.00 -11.24 -13.04
C LYS A 154 -11.63 -11.55 -12.42
N GLU A 155 -10.58 -10.85 -12.85
CA GLU A 155 -9.22 -11.00 -12.29
C GLU A 155 -9.19 -10.64 -10.81
N MET A 156 -9.72 -9.48 -10.42
CA MET A 156 -9.81 -9.06 -9.02
C MET A 156 -10.56 -10.06 -8.14
N LYS A 157 -11.65 -10.65 -8.66
CA LYS A 157 -12.38 -11.71 -7.94
C LYS A 157 -11.55 -12.97 -7.78
N LYS A 158 -10.79 -13.37 -8.79
CA LYS A 158 -9.89 -14.53 -8.74
C LYS A 158 -8.78 -14.31 -7.70
N GLU A 159 -8.09 -13.17 -7.77
CA GLU A 159 -7.05 -12.82 -6.78
C GLU A 159 -7.60 -12.76 -5.36
N ARG A 160 -8.82 -12.23 -5.18
CA ARG A 160 -9.46 -12.20 -3.86
C ARG A 160 -9.73 -13.61 -3.34
N ARG A 161 -10.17 -14.54 -4.21
CA ARG A 161 -10.38 -15.95 -3.85
C ARG A 161 -9.05 -16.63 -3.49
N GLU A 162 -8.01 -16.43 -4.28
CA GLU A 162 -6.67 -16.97 -4.00
C GLU A 162 -6.09 -16.41 -2.70
N ARG A 163 -6.21 -15.10 -2.45
CA ARG A 163 -5.81 -14.49 -1.18
C ARG A 163 -6.61 -15.02 0.01
N GLN A 164 -7.88 -15.40 -0.20
CA GLN A 164 -8.72 -15.99 0.85
C GLN A 164 -8.33 -17.44 1.17
N THR A 165 -7.80 -18.22 0.21
CA THR A 165 -7.39 -19.61 0.44
C THR A 165 -5.94 -19.74 0.88
N VAL A 166 -5.03 -18.90 0.37
CA VAL A 166 -3.58 -18.95 0.70
C VAL A 166 -3.29 -18.47 2.12
N LYS A 167 -4.04 -17.49 2.64
CA LYS A 167 -3.87 -16.99 4.01
C LYS A 167 -4.13 -18.08 5.07
N PRO A 168 -5.28 -18.79 5.07
CA PRO A 168 -5.52 -19.83 6.06
C PRO A 168 -4.59 -21.03 5.90
N SER A 169 -4.22 -21.44 4.68
CA SER A 169 -3.28 -22.55 4.48
C SER A 169 -1.89 -22.22 5.05
N ARG A 170 -1.35 -21.04 4.75
CA ARG A 170 -0.05 -20.62 5.29
C ARG A 170 -0.05 -20.50 6.81
N LEU A 171 -1.16 -20.04 7.40
CA LEU A 171 -1.30 -19.99 8.86
C LEU A 171 -1.36 -21.40 9.46
N GLN A 172 -1.98 -22.35 8.78
CA GLN A 172 -2.04 -23.73 9.20
C GLN A 172 -0.65 -24.39 9.15
N ASP A 173 0.11 -24.21 8.06
CA ASP A 173 1.49 -24.72 7.94
C ASP A 173 2.41 -24.17 9.05
N LEU A 174 2.29 -22.88 9.37
CA LEU A 174 3.04 -22.25 10.46
C LEU A 174 2.67 -22.84 11.83
N ARG A 175 1.38 -23.13 12.06
CA ARG A 175 0.92 -23.79 13.28
C ARG A 175 1.48 -25.20 13.41
N GLU A 176 1.47 -25.98 12.33
CA GLU A 176 2.02 -27.34 12.32
C GLU A 176 3.53 -27.33 12.56
N THR A 177 4.26 -26.39 11.93
CA THR A 177 5.71 -26.21 12.15
C THR A 177 6.03 -25.84 13.59
N LEU A 178 5.25 -24.92 14.17
CA LEU A 178 5.42 -24.51 15.57
C LEU A 178 5.12 -25.68 16.53
N ALA A 179 4.06 -26.45 16.28
CA ALA A 179 3.74 -27.63 17.07
C ALA A 179 4.84 -28.70 16.99
N ALA A 180 5.41 -28.92 15.80
CA ALA A 180 6.54 -29.84 15.61
C ALA A 180 7.79 -29.37 16.37
N GLN A 181 8.11 -28.08 16.32
CA GLN A 181 9.22 -27.52 17.10
C GLN A 181 8.99 -27.64 18.61
N GLN A 182 7.77 -27.40 19.09
CA GLN A 182 7.42 -27.59 20.50
C GLN A 182 7.57 -29.05 20.94
N ALA A 183 7.11 -30.00 20.13
CA ALA A 183 7.29 -31.43 20.40
C ALA A 183 8.78 -31.82 20.43
N HIS A 184 9.58 -31.26 19.51
CA HIS A 184 11.03 -31.52 19.50
C HIS A 184 11.73 -30.97 20.75
N LEU A 185 11.37 -29.76 21.20
CA LEU A 185 11.91 -29.20 22.45
C LEU A 185 11.49 -30.02 23.67
N GLN A 186 10.24 -30.50 23.72
CA GLN A 186 9.79 -31.39 24.80
C GLN A 186 10.59 -32.70 24.82
N TYR A 187 10.87 -33.29 23.65
CA TYR A 187 11.74 -34.46 23.54
C TYR A 187 13.15 -34.16 24.06
N LEU A 188 13.75 -33.03 23.67
CA LEU A 188 15.07 -32.63 24.14
C LEU A 188 15.11 -32.38 25.65
N HIS A 189 14.06 -31.79 26.22
CA HIS A 189 13.94 -31.63 27.68
C HIS A 189 13.86 -32.97 28.40
N GLY A 190 13.06 -33.91 27.88
CA GLY A 190 12.98 -35.28 28.41
C GLY A 190 14.33 -36.00 28.34
N PHE A 191 15.01 -35.90 27.19
CA PHE A 191 16.34 -36.48 27.00
C PHE A 191 17.38 -35.87 27.94
N LYS A 192 17.39 -34.55 28.11
CA LYS A 192 18.26 -33.86 29.07
C LYS A 192 17.99 -34.31 30.51
N SER A 193 16.72 -34.39 30.92
CA SER A 193 16.35 -34.88 32.25
C SER A 193 16.83 -36.31 32.48
N GLN A 194 16.75 -37.18 31.46
CA GLN A 194 17.28 -38.53 31.52
C GLN A 194 18.81 -38.54 31.68
N ALA A 195 19.52 -37.70 30.92
CA ALA A 195 20.97 -37.57 31.01
C ALA A 195 21.41 -37.05 32.40
N GLU A 196 20.71 -36.06 32.96
CA GLU A 196 20.96 -35.54 34.31
C GLU A 196 20.71 -36.61 35.38
N GLN A 197 19.66 -37.43 35.22
CA GLN A 197 19.40 -38.53 36.13
C GLN A 197 20.49 -39.60 36.08
N GLN A 198 20.99 -39.95 34.88
CA GLN A 198 22.13 -40.87 34.72
C GLN A 198 23.42 -40.27 35.29
N GLN A 199 23.62 -38.95 35.16
CA GLN A 199 24.76 -38.29 35.79
C GLN A 199 24.67 -38.34 37.31
N ALA A 200 23.48 -38.14 37.88
CA ALA A 200 23.25 -38.22 39.32
C ALA A 200 23.46 -39.64 39.88
N THR A 201 22.99 -40.67 39.18
CA THR A 201 23.24 -42.07 39.56
C THR A 201 24.73 -42.41 39.47
N ASN A 202 25.41 -42.01 38.40
CA ASN A 202 26.85 -42.21 38.24
C ASN A 202 27.64 -41.47 39.33
N ALA A 203 27.26 -40.25 39.68
CA ALA A 203 27.87 -39.49 40.76
C ALA A 203 27.65 -40.15 42.13
N ALA A 204 26.45 -40.66 42.41
CA ALA A 204 26.14 -41.38 43.66
C ALA A 204 26.96 -42.68 43.80
N LEU A 205 27.10 -43.45 42.71
CA LEU A 205 27.98 -44.62 42.67
C LEU A 205 29.44 -44.21 42.87
N GLY A 206 29.90 -43.16 42.20
CA GLY A 206 31.25 -42.62 42.38
C GLY A 206 31.54 -42.20 43.83
N MET A 207 30.59 -41.55 44.50
CA MET A 207 30.69 -41.20 45.92
C MET A 207 30.86 -42.45 46.81
N HIS A 208 30.16 -43.54 46.48
CA HIS A 208 30.31 -44.83 47.17
C HIS A 208 31.73 -45.40 47.05
N PHE A 209 32.40 -45.22 45.91
CA PHE A 209 33.78 -45.66 45.71
C PHE A 209 34.84 -44.71 46.31
N THR A 210 34.54 -43.41 46.44
CA THR A 210 35.46 -42.41 47.00
C THR A 210 35.38 -42.24 48.52
N CYS A 211 34.39 -42.85 49.18
CA CYS A 211 34.21 -42.72 50.63
C CYS A 211 35.34 -43.45 51.39
N PRO A 212 36.14 -42.75 52.23
CA PRO A 212 37.29 -43.35 52.91
C PRO A 212 36.89 -44.50 53.83
N VAL A 213 35.65 -44.53 54.34
CA VAL A 213 35.13 -45.63 55.16
C VAL A 213 34.96 -46.93 54.36
N PHE A 214 34.56 -46.83 53.08
CA PHE A 214 34.41 -47.99 52.20
C PHE A 214 35.77 -48.48 51.70
N MET A 215 36.68 -47.56 51.34
CA MET A 215 38.09 -47.88 51.02
C MET A 215 38.83 -48.50 52.22
N LEU A 216 38.65 -47.97 53.43
CA LEU A 216 39.21 -48.54 54.67
C LEU A 216 38.63 -49.94 54.93
N ARG A 217 37.31 -50.14 54.79
CA ARG A 217 36.70 -51.47 54.93
C ARG A 217 37.20 -52.46 53.88
N PHE A 218 37.29 -52.07 52.61
CA PHE A 218 37.84 -52.91 51.54
C PHE A 218 39.31 -53.24 51.77
N CYS A 219 40.13 -52.27 52.18
CA CYS A 219 41.52 -52.50 52.57
C CYS A 219 41.62 -53.45 53.77
N THR A 220 40.81 -53.27 54.81
CA THR A 220 40.83 -54.17 55.98
C THR A 220 40.34 -55.58 55.65
N LEU A 221 39.37 -55.73 54.74
CA LEU A 221 38.91 -57.04 54.27
C LEU A 221 39.99 -57.73 53.43
N LEU A 222 40.63 -57.03 52.50
CA LEU A 222 41.75 -57.54 51.71
C LEU A 222 42.96 -57.92 52.59
N TYR A 223 43.26 -57.12 53.60
CA TYR A 223 44.34 -57.42 54.56
C TYR A 223 43.99 -58.65 55.42
N SER A 224 42.73 -58.79 55.85
CA SER A 224 42.27 -59.91 56.66
C SER A 224 42.19 -61.22 55.88
N THR A 225 41.85 -61.18 54.58
CA THR A 225 41.91 -62.36 53.71
C THR A 225 43.35 -62.76 53.42
N HIS A 226 44.25 -61.80 53.16
CA HIS A 226 45.66 -62.08 52.88
C HIS A 226 46.40 -62.59 54.13
N ILE A 227 46.02 -62.15 55.33
CA ILE A 227 46.55 -62.71 56.59
C ILE A 227 46.01 -64.13 56.85
N ASN A 228 44.73 -64.39 56.57
CA ASN A 228 44.17 -65.74 56.72
C ASN A 228 44.73 -66.74 55.70
N ASP A 229 45.07 -66.30 54.48
CA ASP A 229 45.73 -67.15 53.49
C ASP A 229 47.20 -67.43 53.84
N VAL A 230 47.90 -66.49 54.50
CA VAL A 230 49.28 -66.70 54.99
C VAL A 230 49.33 -67.57 56.26
N ILE A 231 48.27 -67.61 57.06
CA ILE A 231 48.17 -68.47 58.26
C ILE A 231 47.68 -69.90 57.91
N ARG A 232 47.22 -70.15 56.67
CA ARG A 232 46.77 -71.46 56.17
C ARG A 232 47.79 -72.23 55.32
N LEU A 233 49.04 -71.77 55.28
CA LEU A 233 50.22 -72.51 54.76
C LEU A 233 51.06 -73.05 55.92
#